data_AF-A0A1A0XJV6-F1
#
_entry.id   AF-A0A1A0XJV6-F1
#
_cell.length_a   1.000
_cell.length_b   1.000
_cell.length_c   1.000
_cell.angle_alpha   90.00
_cell.angle_beta   90.00
_cell.angle_gamma   90.00
#
_symmetry.space_group_name_H-M   'P 1'
#
loop_
_entity.id
_entity.type
_entity.pdbx_description
1 polymer ?
#
loop_
_entity_poly.entity_id
_entity_poly.type
_entity_poly.pdbx_seq_one_letter_code
_entity_poly.pdbx_strand_id
1 'polypeptide(L)'
;MALTISPADDAGARDCDGCCGACERETPDQRDVPEGFDEAIMMAEAATLHNPTRWNEIRTHAPDSAAGEYCSSILLGALLQSAAHRLGVPAADVWSYVRRVGELPL
;
A
#
# COMPACT_ATOMS: atom_id res chain seq x y z
N MET A 1 45.33 57.07 -18.55
CA MET A 1 45.86 55.78 -18.08
C MET A 1 44.72 54.79 -18.01
N ALA A 2 44.94 53.60 -18.56
CA ALA A 2 43.93 52.68 -19.08
C ALA A 2 43.00 52.10 -18.00
N LEU A 3 41.70 52.08 -18.31
CA LEU A 3 40.72 51.19 -17.69
C LEU A 3 40.83 49.84 -18.39
N THR A 4 41.53 48.89 -17.78
CA THR A 4 41.49 47.50 -18.20
C THR A 4 40.21 46.88 -17.64
N ILE A 5 39.21 46.78 -18.51
CA ILE A 5 38.04 45.91 -18.35
C ILE A 5 38.54 44.49 -18.60
N SER A 6 38.55 43.66 -17.56
CA SER A 6 38.70 42.21 -17.73
C SER A 6 37.33 41.55 -17.91
N PRO A 7 37.27 40.45 -18.69
CA PRO A 7 36.06 40.02 -19.40
C PRO A 7 35.39 38.78 -18.79
N ALA A 8 34.11 38.62 -19.15
CA ALA A 8 33.36 37.38 -19.33
C ALA A 8 33.33 36.37 -18.17
N ASP A 9 32.15 36.20 -17.59
CA ASP A 9 31.39 34.99 -17.89
C ASP A 9 29.97 35.39 -18.29
N ASP A 10 29.76 35.27 -19.60
CA ASP A 10 28.50 35.35 -20.31
C ASP A 10 27.86 33.96 -20.31
N ALA A 11 26.55 33.93 -20.52
CA ALA A 11 25.71 32.74 -20.73
C ALA A 11 25.41 31.87 -19.48
N GLY A 12 24.16 31.72 -19.06
CA GLY A 12 22.94 32.01 -19.77
C GLY A 12 21.74 32.03 -18.84
N ALA A 13 20.87 32.99 -19.15
CA ALA A 13 19.45 32.86 -18.96
C ALA A 13 19.02 31.45 -19.39
N ARG A 14 18.76 30.58 -18.41
CA ARG A 14 17.93 29.41 -18.65
C ARG A 14 16.50 29.87 -18.59
N ASP A 15 15.98 30.13 -19.79
CA ASP A 15 14.66 29.68 -20.23
C ASP A 15 13.75 29.24 -19.08
N CYS A 16 12.99 30.20 -18.56
CA CYS A 16 11.69 29.90 -18.00
C CYS A 16 10.66 30.04 -19.12
N ASP A 17 10.86 29.27 -20.19
CA ASP A 17 9.94 29.17 -21.31
C ASP A 17 9.17 27.85 -21.17
N GLY A 18 7.89 27.95 -20.81
CA GLY A 18 6.95 26.83 -20.89
C GLY A 18 6.96 25.85 -19.73
N CYS A 19 6.41 26.24 -18.58
CA CYS A 19 5.75 25.27 -17.70
C CYS A 19 4.36 25.79 -17.32
N CYS A 20 3.42 25.59 -18.24
CA CYS A 20 1.99 25.72 -17.94
C CYS A 20 1.60 24.61 -16.96
N GLY A 21 1.30 24.99 -15.72
CA GLY A 21 0.43 24.24 -14.81
C GLY A 21 0.69 22.74 -14.69
N ALA A 22 1.73 22.35 -13.95
CA ALA A 22 1.81 21.04 -13.30
C ALA A 22 2.84 21.09 -12.15
N CYS A 23 2.70 22.08 -11.26
CA CYS A 23 3.41 22.09 -9.98
C CYS A 23 2.61 21.39 -8.88
N GLU A 24 1.57 20.64 -9.23
CA GLU A 24 1.03 19.62 -8.35
C GLU A 24 2.11 18.54 -8.25
N ARG A 25 3.06 18.74 -7.32
CA ARG A 25 3.58 17.58 -6.60
C ARG A 25 2.31 16.89 -6.10
N GLU A 26 1.95 15.78 -6.74
CA GLU A 26 1.09 14.79 -6.12
C GLU A 26 1.73 14.54 -4.74
N THR A 27 1.17 15.16 -3.70
CA THR A 27 1.29 14.61 -2.37
C THR A 27 0.87 13.16 -2.56
N PRO A 28 1.76 12.20 -2.30
CA PRO A 28 1.40 10.80 -2.47
C PRO A 28 0.08 10.65 -1.75
N ASP A 29 -0.91 10.10 -2.45
CA ASP A 29 -2.22 9.71 -1.92
C ASP A 29 -1.94 8.86 -0.70
N GLN A 30 -1.73 9.53 0.44
CA GLN A 30 -1.42 8.96 1.72
C GLN A 30 -2.78 8.53 2.21
N ARG A 31 -3.34 7.51 1.56
CA ARG A 31 -4.43 6.73 2.12
C ARG A 31 -3.91 6.35 3.49
N ASP A 32 -4.55 6.85 4.54
CA ASP A 32 -4.19 6.55 5.90
C ASP A 32 -4.21 5.03 6.05
N VAL A 33 -3.02 4.43 5.98
CA VAL A 33 -2.84 2.99 6.18
C VAL A 33 -3.13 2.77 7.66
N PRO A 34 -4.13 1.96 8.02
CA PRO A 34 -4.43 1.71 9.42
C PRO A 34 -3.20 1.17 10.13
N GLU A 35 -3.00 1.57 11.39
CA GLU A 35 -2.00 0.96 12.26
C GLU A 35 -2.18 -0.58 12.25
N GLY A 36 -1.09 -1.35 12.30
CA GLY A 36 -1.17 -2.81 12.25
C GLY A 36 -1.31 -3.42 10.85
N PHE A 37 -1.36 -2.62 9.77
CA PHE A 37 -1.46 -3.13 8.40
C PHE A 37 -0.23 -3.95 7.99
N ASP A 38 0.98 -3.45 8.27
CA ASP A 38 2.22 -4.15 7.93
C ASP A 38 2.32 -5.48 8.69
N GLU A 39 1.92 -5.51 9.97
CA GLU A 39 1.82 -6.73 10.77
C GLU A 39 0.82 -7.72 10.16
N ALA A 40 -0.33 -7.25 9.67
CA ALA A 40 -1.30 -8.12 9.01
C ALA A 40 -0.73 -8.75 7.72
N ILE A 41 0.03 -7.99 6.94
CA ILE A 41 0.73 -8.53 5.75
C ILE A 41 1.79 -9.55 6.17
N MET A 42 2.64 -9.23 7.14
CA MET A 42 3.66 -10.15 7.63
C MET A 42 3.06 -11.43 8.23
N MET A 43 1.92 -11.34 8.92
CA MET A 43 1.17 -12.51 9.39
C MET A 43 0.66 -13.34 8.20
N ALA A 44 0.06 -12.72 7.18
CA ALA A 44 -0.41 -13.42 5.98
C ALA A 44 0.73 -14.15 5.24
N GLU A 45 1.91 -13.53 5.14
CA GLU A 45 3.11 -14.17 4.60
C GLU A 45 3.55 -15.38 5.44
N ALA A 46 3.58 -15.23 6.76
CA ALA A 46 3.95 -16.31 7.67
C ALA A 46 2.97 -17.50 7.58
N ALA A 47 1.68 -17.25 7.43
CA ALA A 47 0.67 -18.30 7.19
C ALA A 47 0.88 -19.00 5.85
N THR A 48 1.15 -18.24 4.78
CA THR A 48 1.41 -18.78 3.43
C THR A 48 2.64 -19.68 3.40
N LEU A 49 3.67 -19.34 4.18
CA LEU A 49 4.90 -20.13 4.32
C LEU A 49 4.79 -21.25 5.36
N HIS A 50 3.61 -21.50 5.93
CA HIS A 50 3.40 -22.47 7.00
C HIS A 50 4.37 -22.32 8.18
N ASN A 51 4.70 -21.08 8.56
CA ASN A 51 5.64 -20.76 9.63
C ASN A 51 4.91 -20.25 10.89
N PRO A 52 4.43 -21.16 11.77
CA PRO A 52 3.68 -20.78 12.96
C PRO A 52 4.54 -20.05 14.00
N THR A 53 5.87 -20.22 13.99
CA THR A 53 6.78 -19.49 14.88
C THR A 53 6.79 -18.01 14.54
N ARG A 54 7.04 -17.68 13.26
CA ARG A 54 7.04 -16.30 12.77
C ARG A 54 5.67 -15.65 12.94
N TRP A 55 4.60 -16.38 12.67
CA TRP A 55 3.24 -15.91 12.94
C TRP A 55 3.06 -15.49 14.41
N ASN A 56 3.46 -16.35 15.35
CA ASN A 56 3.33 -16.06 16.77
C ASN A 56 4.25 -14.94 17.24
N GLU A 57 5.45 -14.82 16.68
CA GLU A 57 6.37 -13.71 16.94
C GLU A 57 5.73 -12.37 16.56
N ILE A 58 5.20 -12.25 15.33
CA ILE A 58 4.54 -11.03 14.86
C ILE A 58 3.33 -10.71 15.73
N ARG A 59 2.46 -11.69 15.97
CA ARG A 59 1.25 -11.52 16.80
C ARG A 59 1.58 -11.09 18.24
N THR A 60 2.67 -11.57 18.81
CA THR A 60 3.06 -11.27 20.21
C THR A 60 3.73 -9.91 20.36
N HIS A 61 4.43 -9.45 19.32
CA HIS A 61 5.18 -8.18 19.35
C HIS A 61 4.48 -7.05 18.58
N ALA A 62 3.29 -7.30 18.03
CA ALA A 62 2.48 -6.27 17.40
C ALA A 62 2.12 -5.19 18.44
N PRO A 63 2.35 -3.90 18.14
CA PRO A 63 2.05 -2.80 19.06
C PRO A 63 0.56 -2.73 19.39
N ASP A 64 -0.29 -3.04 18.41
CA ASP A 64 -1.72 -3.29 18.59
C ASP A 64 -2.14 -4.56 17.83
N SER A 65 -2.27 -5.67 18.55
CA SER A 65 -2.72 -6.93 17.97
C SER A 65 -4.15 -6.84 17.42
N ALA A 66 -5.01 -6.01 18.00
CA ALA A 66 -6.38 -5.82 17.53
C ALA A 66 -6.42 -5.13 16.17
N ALA A 67 -5.47 -4.21 15.92
CA ALA A 67 -5.35 -3.56 14.63
C ALA A 67 -4.91 -4.53 13.51
N GLY A 68 -3.99 -5.46 13.80
CA GLY A 68 -3.61 -6.54 12.88
C GLY A 68 -4.76 -7.51 12.56
N GLU A 69 -5.56 -7.89 13.57
CA GLU A 69 -6.77 -8.70 13.39
C GLU A 69 -7.85 -7.97 12.58
N TYR A 70 -8.02 -6.68 12.83
CA TYR A 70 -8.91 -5.80 12.06
C TYR A 70 -8.47 -5.72 10.59
N CYS A 71 -7.20 -5.41 10.33
CA CYS A 71 -6.63 -5.35 8.98
C CYS A 71 -6.77 -6.69 8.24
N SER A 72 -6.51 -7.80 8.91
CA SER A 72 -6.71 -9.15 8.34
C SER A 72 -8.17 -9.40 7.95
N SER A 73 -9.11 -8.96 8.80
CA SER A 73 -10.55 -9.09 8.54
C SER A 73 -11.01 -8.21 7.38
N ILE A 74 -10.49 -6.99 7.27
CA ILE A 74 -10.77 -6.07 6.15
C ILE A 74 -10.24 -6.64 4.83
N LEU A 75 -8.99 -7.13 4.82
CA LEU A 75 -8.40 -7.77 3.63
C LEU A 75 -9.19 -9.00 3.18
N LEU A 76 -9.59 -9.86 4.12
CA LEU A 76 -10.46 -11.00 3.82
C LEU A 76 -11.81 -10.53 3.23
N GLY A 77 -12.41 -9.49 3.81
CA GLY A 77 -13.65 -8.90 3.30
C GLY A 77 -13.52 -8.41 1.84
N ALA A 78 -12.41 -7.72 1.52
CA ALA A 78 -12.13 -7.25 0.17
C ALA A 78 -11.94 -8.43 -0.83
N LEU A 79 -11.24 -9.49 -0.41
CA LEU A 79 -11.07 -10.69 -1.23
C LEU A 79 -12.41 -11.39 -1.50
N LEU A 80 -13.26 -11.53 -0.47
CA LEU A 80 -14.60 -12.11 -0.60
C LEU A 80 -15.48 -11.29 -1.55
N GLN A 81 -15.45 -9.96 -1.45
CA GLN A 81 -16.19 -9.07 -2.35
C GLN A 81 -15.71 -9.20 -3.80
N SER A 82 -14.39 -9.24 -4.02
CA SER A 82 -13.81 -9.42 -5.35
C SER A 82 -14.23 -10.75 -5.97
N ALA A 83 -14.15 -11.85 -5.22
CA ALA A 83 -14.61 -13.17 -5.67
C ALA A 83 -16.12 -13.19 -5.97
N ALA A 84 -16.93 -12.62 -5.08
CA ALA A 84 -18.37 -12.49 -5.25
C ALA A 84 -18.74 -11.75 -6.54
N HIS A 85 -18.08 -10.63 -6.80
CA HIS A 85 -18.26 -9.85 -8.02
C HIS A 85 -17.92 -10.66 -9.27
N ARG A 86 -16.80 -11.39 -9.28
CA ARG A 86 -16.40 -12.23 -10.42
C ARG A 86 -17.37 -13.39 -10.69
N LEU A 87 -17.93 -13.97 -9.63
CA LEU A 87 -18.85 -15.11 -9.72
C LEU A 87 -20.31 -14.70 -9.93
N GLY A 88 -20.65 -13.42 -9.77
CA GLY A 88 -22.02 -12.93 -9.86
C GLY A 88 -22.92 -13.39 -8.72
N VAL A 89 -22.34 -13.64 -7.52
CA VAL A 89 -23.06 -14.16 -6.34
C VAL A 89 -22.89 -13.23 -5.13
N PRO A 90 -23.74 -13.31 -4.10
CA PRO A 90 -23.55 -12.60 -2.84
C PRO A 90 -22.25 -12.98 -2.11
N ALA A 91 -21.56 -12.00 -1.51
CA ALA A 91 -20.35 -12.25 -0.72
C ALA A 91 -20.60 -13.18 0.49
N ALA A 92 -21.82 -13.19 1.04
CA ALA A 92 -22.22 -14.12 2.10
C ALA A 92 -22.17 -15.59 1.64
N ASP A 93 -22.48 -15.86 0.37
CA ASP A 93 -22.43 -17.21 -0.18
C ASP A 93 -20.99 -17.67 -0.42
N VAL A 94 -20.12 -16.76 -0.89
CA VAL A 94 -18.68 -17.00 -0.99
C VAL A 94 -18.09 -17.29 0.39
N TRP A 95 -18.45 -16.52 1.41
CA TRP A 95 -17.99 -16.77 2.77
C TRP A 95 -18.46 -18.12 3.31
N SER A 96 -19.72 -18.46 3.05
CA SER A 96 -20.29 -19.76 3.43
C SER A 96 -19.58 -20.92 2.74
N TYR A 97 -19.15 -20.75 1.49
CA TYR A 97 -18.32 -21.71 0.77
C TYR A 97 -16.94 -21.86 1.41
N VAL A 98 -16.22 -20.74 1.61
CA VAL A 98 -14.88 -20.73 2.23
C VAL A 98 -14.89 -21.40 3.60
N ARG A 99 -15.90 -21.16 4.44
CA ARG A 99 -16.01 -21.82 5.75
C ARG A 99 -16.22 -23.33 5.68
N ARG A 100 -16.84 -23.83 4.62
CA ARG A 100 -17.07 -25.27 4.44
C ARG A 100 -15.89 -25.97 3.79
N VAL A 101 -15.26 -25.34 2.81
CA VAL A 101 -14.25 -25.96 1.94
C VAL A 101 -12.82 -25.58 2.36
N GLY A 102 -12.65 -24.45 3.04
CA GLY A 102 -11.34 -23.92 3.44
C GLY A 102 -10.59 -23.19 2.32
N GLU A 103 -11.20 -23.02 1.14
CA GLU A 103 -10.56 -22.45 -0.03
C GLU A 103 -11.36 -21.27 -0.60
N LEU A 104 -10.65 -20.24 -1.09
CA LEU A 104 -11.23 -19.14 -1.85
C LEU A 104 -11.58 -19.63 -3.26
N PRO A 105 -12.81 -19.37 -3.75
CA PRO A 105 -13.15 -19.69 -5.13
C PRO A 105 -12.47 -18.66 -6.06
N LEU A 106 -11.38 -19.10 -6.70
CA LEU A 106 -10.58 -18.34 -7.65
C LEU A 106 -11.13 -18.40 -9.06
#